data_AF-A0A0K1K1W7-F1
#
_entry.id   AF-A0A0K1K1W7-F1
#
_cell.length_a   1.000
_cell.length_b   1.000
_cell.length_c   1.000
_cell.angle_alpha   90.00
_cell.angle_beta   90.00
_cell.angle_gamma   90.00
#
_symmetry.space_group_name_H-M   'P 1'
#
loop_
_entity.id
_entity.type
_entity.pdbx_description
1 polymer ?
#
loop_
_entity_poly.entity_id
_entity_poly.type
_entity_poly.pdbx_seq_one_letter_code
_entity_poly.pdbx_strand_id
1 'polypeptide(L)'
;MPMPLPFDKLEYSRILQASGVPLAQAEAHAEALSYALSEPVCLSSDLAILKAEILAQVSEMLAKMKGEILAEVDKKLRPIYWMLAASLLMHAITLSKLF
;
A
#
# COMPACT_ATOMS: atom_id res chain seq x y z
N MET A 1 -10.90 10.97 4.31
CA MET A 1 -11.32 12.39 4.26
C MET A 1 -10.33 13.16 5.11
N PRO A 2 -9.50 14.06 4.54
CA PRO A 2 -8.61 14.88 5.36
C PRO A 2 -9.49 15.73 6.28
N MET A 3 -9.30 15.58 7.59
CA MET A 3 -10.00 16.44 8.54
C MET A 3 -9.49 17.86 8.34
N PRO A 4 -10.37 18.86 8.09
CA PRO A 4 -9.97 20.25 8.14
C PRO A 4 -9.46 20.51 9.55
N LEU A 5 -8.19 20.92 9.68
CA LEU A 5 -7.65 21.38 10.95
C LEU A 5 -8.51 22.58 11.40
N PRO A 6 -9.21 22.51 12.55
CA PRO A 6 -10.02 23.63 13.01
C PRO A 6 -9.08 24.75 13.45
N PHE A 7 -8.86 25.74 12.58
CA PHE A 7 -8.09 26.93 12.89
C PHE A 7 -9.02 28.06 13.31
N ASP A 8 -9.02 28.40 14.60
CA ASP A 8 -9.78 29.53 15.15
C ASP A 8 -8.99 30.84 14.95
N LYS A 9 -9.36 31.59 13.91
CA LYS A 9 -8.74 32.89 13.59
C LYS A 9 -8.85 33.88 14.74
N LEU A 10 -9.96 33.83 15.49
CA LEU A 10 -10.32 34.82 16.48
C LEU A 10 -9.50 34.59 17.76
N GLU A 11 -9.35 33.34 18.18
CA GLU A 11 -8.44 32.98 19.27
C GLU A 11 -6.97 33.30 18.91
N TYR A 12 -6.54 32.98 17.68
CA TYR A 12 -5.18 33.25 17.21
C TYR A 12 -4.85 34.76 17.19
N SER A 13 -5.78 35.60 16.71
CA SER A 13 -5.60 37.06 16.72
C SER A 13 -5.49 37.63 18.14
N ARG A 14 -6.25 37.09 19.11
CA ARG A 14 -6.16 37.49 20.52
C ARG A 14 -4.83 37.12 21.15
N ILE A 15 -4.28 35.95 20.83
CA ILE A 15 -2.95 35.52 21.31
C ILE A 15 -1.86 36.45 20.76
N LEU A 16 -1.92 36.81 19.48
CA LEU A 16 -1.00 37.76 18.87
C LEU A 16 -1.10 39.15 19.50
N GLN A 17 -2.32 39.62 19.77
CA GLN A 17 -2.56 40.89 20.45
C GLN A 17 -2.01 40.87 21.89
N ALA A 18 -2.23 39.78 22.62
CA ALA A 18 -1.68 39.58 23.97
C ALA A 18 -0.13 39.52 23.97
N SER A 19 0.47 39.14 22.84
CA SER A 19 1.92 39.12 22.63
C SER A 19 2.50 40.47 22.17
N GLY A 20 1.67 41.52 22.11
CA GLY A 20 2.09 42.88 21.75
C GLY A 20 2.01 43.20 20.25
N VAL A 21 1.44 42.33 19.43
CA VAL A 21 1.22 42.59 18.00
C VAL A 21 0.02 43.53 17.83
N PRO A 22 0.13 44.63 17.06
CA PRO A 22 -0.99 45.52 16.77
C PRO A 22 -2.18 44.77 16.14
N LEU A 23 -3.41 45.13 16.50
CA LEU A 23 -4.64 44.44 16.08
C LEU A 23 -4.71 44.23 14.56
N ALA A 24 -4.42 45.27 13.77
CA ALA A 24 -4.44 45.18 12.30
C ALA A 24 -3.42 44.18 11.74
N GLN A 25 -2.25 44.02 12.39
CA GLN A 25 -1.28 42.99 12.01
C GLN A 25 -1.68 41.60 12.48
N ALA A 26 -2.27 41.50 13.68
CA ALA A 26 -2.74 40.23 14.23
C ALA A 26 -3.88 39.62 13.39
N GLU A 27 -4.82 40.44 12.95
CA GLU A 27 -5.91 40.05 12.05
C GLU A 27 -5.37 39.63 10.67
N ALA A 28 -4.48 40.42 10.07
CA ALA A 28 -3.86 40.08 8.79
C ALA A 28 -3.05 38.77 8.86
N HIS A 29 -2.35 38.51 9.96
CA HIS A 29 -1.64 37.25 10.19
C HIS A 29 -2.59 36.06 10.32
N ALA A 30 -3.69 36.23 11.07
CA ALA A 30 -4.71 35.20 11.22
C ALA A 30 -5.38 34.87 9.87
N GLU A 31 -5.61 35.89 9.04
CA GLU A 31 -6.18 35.71 7.71
C GLU A 31 -5.23 35.00 6.75
N ALA A 32 -3.96 35.42 6.71
CA ALA A 32 -2.93 34.78 5.88
C ALA A 32 -2.69 33.32 6.28
N LEU A 33 -2.65 33.01 7.58
CA LEU A 33 -2.47 31.65 8.08
C LEU A 33 -3.69 30.78 7.78
N SER A 34 -4.90 31.32 7.91
CA SER A 34 -6.11 30.62 7.49
C SER A 34 -6.14 30.33 6.00
N TYR A 35 -5.62 31.24 5.17
CA TYR A 35 -5.52 31.03 3.73
C TYR A 35 -4.51 29.92 3.42
N ALA A 36 -3.32 29.95 4.04
CA ALA A 36 -2.30 28.91 3.86
C ALA A 36 -2.77 27.52 4.31
N LEU A 37 -3.57 27.44 5.39
CA LEU A 37 -4.15 26.18 5.89
C LEU A 37 -5.39 25.72 5.11
N SER A 38 -5.90 26.54 4.18
CA SER A 38 -7.02 26.14 3.30
C SER A 38 -6.57 25.26 2.15
N GLU A 39 -5.29 25.28 1.81
CA GLU A 39 -4.70 24.35 0.86
C GLU A 39 -4.46 22.98 1.53
N PRO A 40 -4.69 21.85 0.82
CA PRO A 40 -4.49 20.52 1.37
C PRO A 40 -3.01 20.29 1.65
N VAL A 41 -2.62 20.43 2.92
CA VAL A 41 -1.27 20.12 3.38
C VAL A 41 -1.14 18.61 3.51
N CYS A 42 -0.29 17.99 2.67
CA CYS A 42 0.11 16.61 2.89
C CYS A 42 0.86 16.51 4.22
N LEU A 43 0.27 15.85 5.21
CA LEU A 43 0.95 15.56 6.46
C LEU A 43 1.90 14.38 6.25
N SER A 44 2.96 14.30 7.06
CA SER A 44 3.87 13.14 7.07
C SER A 44 3.13 11.82 7.34
N SER A 45 2.00 11.88 8.04
CA SER A 45 1.09 10.75 8.27
C SER A 45 0.45 10.24 6.98
N ASP A 46 0.09 11.13 6.06
CA ASP A 46 -0.55 10.75 4.79
C ASP A 46 0.43 9.98 3.91
N LEU A 47 1.70 10.39 3.92
CA LEU A 47 2.77 9.70 3.23
C LEU A 47 3.07 8.32 3.85
N ALA A 48 2.98 8.21 5.18
CA ALA A 48 3.12 6.92 5.88
C ALA A 48 1.96 5.97 5.54
N ILE A 49 0.72 6.47 5.49
CA ILE A 49 -0.46 5.72 5.07
C ILE A 49 -0.31 5.25 3.62
N LEU A 50 0.06 6.15 2.71
CA LEU A 50 0.27 5.82 1.30
C LEU A 50 1.37 4.75 1.13
N LYS A 51 2.48 4.86 1.86
CA LYS A 51 3.55 3.85 1.84
C LYS A 51 3.05 2.49 2.32
N ALA A 52 2.27 2.46 3.41
CA ALA A 52 1.71 1.22 3.94
C ALA A 52 0.74 0.58 2.94
N GLU A 53 -0.11 1.40 2.29
CA GLU A 53 -1.06 0.93 1.28
C GLU A 53 -0.35 0.36 0.05
N ILE A 54 0.67 1.04 -0.46
CA ILE A 54 1.48 0.55 -1.59
C ILE A 54 2.15 -0.77 -1.24
N LEU A 55 2.75 -0.89 -0.05
CA LEU A 55 3.39 -2.13 0.38
C LEU A 55 2.38 -3.28 0.48
N ALA A 56 1.18 -3.02 1.01
CA ALA A 56 0.10 -3.99 1.07
C ALA A 56 -0.30 -4.46 -0.34
N GLN A 57 -0.60 -3.54 -1.26
CA GLN A 57 -0.99 -3.86 -2.64
C GLN A 57 0.10 -4.66 -3.38
N VAL A 58 1.36 -4.26 -3.23
CA VAL A 58 2.49 -4.98 -3.86
C VAL A 58 2.62 -6.39 -3.30
N SER A 59 2.52 -6.56 -1.98
CA SER A 59 2.59 -7.88 -1.34
C SER A 59 1.47 -8.81 -1.80
N GLU A 60 0.25 -8.29 -1.94
CA GLU A 60 -0.91 -9.05 -2.42
C GLU A 60 -0.71 -9.45 -3.88
N MET A 61 -0.25 -8.54 -4.72
CA MET A 61 0.04 -8.81 -6.13
C MET A 61 1.11 -9.89 -6.28
N LEU A 62 2.20 -9.81 -5.50
CA LEU A 62 3.25 -10.83 -5.51
C LEU A 62 2.73 -12.20 -5.04
N ALA A 63 1.86 -12.24 -4.04
CA ALA A 63 1.24 -13.48 -3.57
C ALA A 63 0.37 -14.11 -4.67
N LYS A 64 -0.45 -13.32 -5.37
CA LYS A 64 -1.27 -13.77 -6.50
C LYS A 64 -0.41 -14.31 -7.65
N MET A 65 0.59 -13.56 -8.08
CA MET A 65 1.50 -14.01 -9.14
C MET A 65 2.20 -15.33 -8.79
N LYS A 66 2.69 -15.47 -7.56
CA LYS A 66 3.29 -16.75 -7.12
C LYS A 66 2.29 -17.90 -7.16
N GLY A 67 1.05 -17.67 -6.71
CA GLY A 67 -0.01 -18.68 -6.76
C GLY A 67 -0.33 -19.11 -8.19
N GLU A 68 -0.47 -18.17 -9.11
CA GLU A 68 -0.75 -18.44 -10.53
C GLU A 68 0.39 -19.20 -11.20
N ILE A 69 1.65 -18.82 -10.94
CA ILE A 69 2.82 -19.52 -11.48
C ILE A 69 2.85 -20.97 -10.96
N LEU A 70 2.63 -21.18 -9.67
CA LEU A 70 2.62 -22.54 -9.10
C LEU A 70 1.49 -23.39 -9.69
N ALA A 71 0.30 -22.82 -9.89
CA ALA A 71 -0.81 -23.52 -10.51
C ALA A 71 -0.54 -23.90 -11.97
N GLU A 72 0.06 -22.99 -12.75
CA GLU A 72 0.39 -23.24 -14.16
C GLU A 72 1.53 -24.26 -14.29
N VAL A 73 2.52 -24.20 -13.40
CA VAL A 73 3.60 -25.21 -13.31
C VAL A 73 3.02 -26.58 -12.96
N ASP A 74 2.14 -26.68 -11.96
CA ASP A 74 1.51 -27.95 -11.59
C ASP A 74 0.69 -28.53 -12.75
N LYS A 75 -0.08 -27.69 -13.45
CA LYS A 75 -0.86 -28.09 -14.62
C LYS A 75 0.01 -28.65 -15.75
N LYS A 76 1.18 -28.05 -15.99
CA LYS A 76 2.14 -28.52 -17.01
C LYS A 76 2.90 -29.77 -16.59
N LEU A 77 3.26 -29.91 -15.32
CA LEU A 77 4.03 -31.05 -14.82
C LEU A 77 3.20 -32.30 -14.60
N ARG A 78 1.92 -32.16 -14.23
CA ARG A 78 0.99 -33.28 -13.99
C ARG A 78 0.98 -34.33 -15.11
N PRO A 79 0.80 -34.00 -16.40
CA PRO A 79 0.83 -35.00 -17.47
C PRO A 79 2.21 -35.66 -17.62
N ILE A 80 3.30 -34.90 -17.43
CA ILE A 80 4.67 -35.44 -17.52
C ILE A 80 4.88 -36.50 -16.43
N TYR A 81 4.42 -36.27 -15.21
CA TYR A 81 4.48 -37.26 -14.13
C TYR A 81 3.72 -38.53 -14.47
N TRP A 82 2.53 -38.43 -15.07
CA TRP A 82 1.76 -39.58 -15.52
C TRP A 82 2.48 -40.38 -16.61
N MET A 83 3.10 -39.70 -17.58
CA MET A 83 3.88 -40.35 -18.63
C MET A 83 5.11 -41.06 -18.07
N LEU A 84 5.84 -40.42 -17.14
CA LEU A 84 6.98 -41.02 -16.45
C LEU A 84 6.58 -42.26 -15.64
N ALA A 85 5.48 -42.17 -14.89
CA ALA A 85 4.96 -43.29 -14.11
C ALA A 85 4.56 -44.47 -15.02
N ALA A 86 3.87 -44.20 -16.12
CA ALA A 86 3.50 -45.23 -17.10
C ALA A 86 4.74 -45.87 -17.74
N SER A 87 5.74 -45.06 -18.13
CA SER A 87 7.01 -45.55 -18.69
C SER A 87 7.75 -46.44 -17.70
N LEU A 88 7.89 -46.03 -16.44
CA LEU A 88 8.52 -46.83 -15.39
C LEU A 88 7.79 -48.16 -15.16
N LEU A 89 6.46 -48.14 -15.17
CA LEU A 89 5.64 -49.34 -15.02
C LEU A 89 5.86 -50.32 -16.19
N MET A 90 5.95 -49.81 -17.42
CA MET A 90 6.27 -50.64 -18.60
C MET A 90 7.68 -51.25 -18.50
N HIS A 91 8.67 -50.50 -18.02
CA HIS A 91 10.02 -51.03 -17.79
C HIS A 91 10.05 -52.09 -16.68
N ALA A 92 9.27 -51.92 -15.61
CA ALA A 92 9.17 -52.91 -14.54
C ALA A 92 8.57 -54.24 -15.05
N ILE A 93 7.51 -54.17 -15.86
CA ILE A 93 6.87 -55.36 -16.45
C ILE A 93 7.84 -56.09 -17.40
N THR A 94 8.54 -55.34 -18.25
CA THR A 94 9.50 -55.94 -19.19
C THR A 94 10.66 -56.62 -18.47
N LEU A 95 11.21 -56.01 -17.42
CA LEU A 95 12.24 -56.64 -16.59
C LEU A 95 11.71 -57.91 -15.88
N SER A 96 10.50 -57.88 -15.33
CA SER A 96 9.88 -59.05 -14.69
C SER A 96 9.57 -60.22 -15.63
N LYS A 97 9.54 -59.98 -16.95
CA LYS A 97 9.35 -61.02 -17.97
C LYS A 97 10.68 -61.58 -18.49
N LEU A 98 11.77 -60.84 -18.31
CA LEU A 98 13.10 -61.19 -18.82
C LEU A 98 13.96 -61.97 -17.80
N PHE A 99 13.69 -61.78 -16.51
CA PHE A 99 14.29 -62.51 -15.38
C PHE A 99 13.27 -63.45 -14.75
#